data_AF-A0A5M8PEN8-F1
#
_entry.id   AF-A0A5M8PEN8-F1
#
_cell.length_a   1.000
_cell.length_b   1.000
_cell.length_c   1.000
_cell.angle_alpha   90.00
_cell.angle_beta   90.00
_cell.angle_gamma   90.00
#
_symmetry.space_group_name_H-M   'P 1'
#
loop_
_entity.id
_entity.type
_entity.pdbx_description
1 polymer ?
#
loop_
_entity_poly.entity_id
_entity_poly.type
_entity_poly.pdbx_seq_one_letter_code
_entity_poly.pdbx_strand_id
1 'polypeptide(L)'
;MVAIPVTTSSTAPRTQRCDNAPNTVAGTMFQHRALVSADLKLRTSQSVLWCASGSRTYILLTPAVAIAGHAIESLLDAATDHIIHLVEAVGDTTVTDGVFNWPTNNGLVLKAWNANNHQLTYGVLGAALDAVADYMNFHGFCRATFAVFDGANQVGEGVVG
;
A
#
# COMPACT_ATOMS: atom_id res chain seq x y z
N MET A 1 -23.23 -9.85 -51.15
CA MET A 1 -22.21 -9.56 -50.11
C MET A 1 -22.91 -8.89 -48.94
N VAL A 2 -22.85 -9.48 -47.76
CA VAL A 2 -23.50 -8.95 -46.53
C VAL A 2 -22.38 -8.46 -45.62
N ALA A 3 -22.44 -7.19 -45.21
CA ALA A 3 -21.47 -6.58 -44.31
C ALA A 3 -21.90 -6.79 -42.85
N ILE A 4 -20.98 -7.24 -42.00
CA ILE A 4 -21.20 -7.43 -40.56
C ILE A 4 -20.63 -6.20 -39.83
N PRO A 5 -21.42 -5.49 -38.99
CA PRO A 5 -20.90 -4.40 -38.20
C PRO A 5 -19.98 -4.93 -37.09
N VAL A 6 -18.76 -4.39 -37.03
CA VAL A 6 -17.82 -4.63 -35.93
C VAL A 6 -18.22 -3.72 -34.78
N THR A 7 -18.91 -4.27 -33.78
CA THR A 7 -19.08 -3.62 -32.48
C THR A 7 -17.74 -3.65 -31.74
N THR A 8 -17.07 -2.50 -31.66
CA THR A 8 -15.89 -2.31 -30.81
C THR A 8 -16.36 -2.18 -29.36
N SER A 9 -16.22 -3.27 -28.59
CA SER A 9 -16.40 -3.21 -27.14
C SER A 9 -15.25 -2.41 -26.52
N SER A 10 -15.46 -1.11 -26.28
CA SER A 10 -14.55 -0.30 -25.47
C SER A 10 -14.70 -0.70 -24.00
N THR A 11 -13.77 -1.52 -23.51
CA THR A 11 -13.57 -1.73 -22.07
C THR A 11 -12.92 -0.48 -21.50
N ALA A 12 -13.73 0.49 -21.07
CA ALA A 12 -13.22 1.53 -20.18
C ALA A 12 -12.69 0.83 -18.91
N PRO A 13 -11.46 1.14 -18.44
CA PRO A 13 -10.96 0.61 -17.18
C PRO A 13 -11.97 0.90 -16.07
N ARG A 14 -12.40 -0.14 -15.35
CA ARG A 14 -13.23 0.07 -14.16
C ARG A 14 -12.41 0.90 -13.17
N THR A 15 -12.92 2.05 -12.76
CA THR A 15 -12.27 2.86 -11.73
C THR A 15 -12.28 2.08 -10.42
N GLN A 16 -11.11 1.61 -10.00
CA GLN A 16 -10.94 0.99 -8.69
C GLN A 16 -11.03 2.06 -7.61
N ARG A 17 -11.72 1.75 -6.52
CA ARG A 17 -11.95 2.64 -5.38
C ARG A 17 -11.25 2.08 -4.16
N CYS A 18 -10.85 2.97 -3.26
CA CYS A 18 -10.20 2.60 -2.01
C CYS A 18 -11.21 1.94 -1.07
N ASP A 19 -10.84 0.82 -0.45
CA ASP A 19 -11.70 0.13 0.50
C ASP A 19 -11.89 0.95 1.79
N ASN A 20 -10.88 1.74 2.19
CA ASN A 20 -10.96 2.69 3.31
C ASN A 20 -11.61 4.04 2.98
N ALA A 21 -11.83 4.31 1.70
CA ALA A 21 -12.44 5.55 1.22
C ALA A 21 -13.25 5.29 -0.05
N PRO A 22 -14.49 4.76 0.08
CA PRO A 22 -15.29 4.30 -1.07
C PRO A 22 -15.53 5.38 -2.14
N ASN A 23 -15.48 6.66 -1.75
CA ASN A 23 -15.65 7.78 -2.68
C ASN A 23 -14.36 8.18 -3.41
N THR A 24 -13.21 7.69 -2.98
CA THR A 24 -11.90 7.99 -3.54
C THR A 24 -11.52 6.95 -4.60
N VAL A 25 -11.12 7.43 -5.78
CA VAL A 25 -10.55 6.58 -6.84
C VAL A 25 -9.08 6.31 -6.51
N ALA A 26 -8.66 5.05 -6.56
CA ALA A 26 -7.27 4.68 -6.31
C ALA A 26 -6.31 5.46 -7.24
N GLY A 27 -5.18 5.92 -6.70
CA GLY A 27 -4.22 6.74 -7.46
C GLY A 27 -4.60 8.22 -7.59
N THR A 28 -5.75 8.65 -7.05
CA THR A 28 -6.10 10.07 -6.91
C THR A 28 -5.75 10.59 -5.52
N MET A 29 -5.68 11.91 -5.37
CA MET A 29 -5.32 12.53 -4.09
C MET A 29 -6.34 12.19 -3.02
N PHE A 30 -5.95 11.42 -2.02
CA PHE A 30 -6.83 11.03 -0.93
C PHE A 30 -6.84 12.09 0.17
N GLN A 31 -8.01 12.65 0.47
CA GLN A 31 -8.21 13.54 1.62
C GLN A 31 -8.64 12.74 2.85
N HIS A 32 -7.91 12.91 3.96
CA HIS A 32 -8.16 12.22 5.23
C HIS A 32 -9.61 12.31 5.74
N ARG A 33 -10.35 13.37 5.38
CA ARG A 33 -11.76 13.55 5.80
C ARG A 33 -12.75 12.60 5.11
N ALA A 34 -12.31 11.83 4.12
CA ALA A 34 -13.13 10.87 3.40
C ALA A 34 -13.04 9.43 3.94
N LEU A 35 -12.36 9.23 5.07
CA LEU A 35 -12.35 7.95 5.79
C LEU A 35 -13.78 7.59 6.23
N VAL A 36 -14.25 6.41 5.84
CA VAL A 36 -15.54 5.87 6.28
C VAL A 36 -15.26 4.66 7.17
N SER A 37 -15.78 4.69 8.40
CA SER A 37 -15.73 3.54 9.30
C SER A 37 -16.72 2.49 8.80
N ALA A 38 -16.26 1.57 7.94
CA ALA A 38 -17.09 0.49 7.41
C ALA A 38 -16.79 -0.81 8.15
N ASP A 39 -17.74 -1.25 8.98
CA ASP A 39 -17.65 -2.52 9.71
C ASP A 39 -17.85 -3.69 8.73
N LEU A 40 -16.76 -4.24 8.21
CA LEU A 40 -16.77 -5.35 7.25
C LEU A 40 -15.92 -6.52 7.76
N LYS A 41 -16.57 -7.68 7.86
CA LYS A 41 -15.93 -8.96 8.19
C LYS A 41 -14.97 -9.38 7.07
N LEU A 42 -13.74 -9.71 7.46
CA LEU A 42 -12.68 -10.25 6.60
C LEU A 42 -13.18 -11.52 5.88
N ARG A 43 -13.50 -11.42 4.59
CA ARG A 43 -13.73 -12.59 3.72
C ARG A 43 -12.43 -12.90 2.98
N THR A 44 -11.77 -13.99 3.40
CA THR A 44 -10.84 -14.84 2.63
C THR A 44 -9.78 -14.14 1.76
N SER A 45 -8.49 -14.23 2.12
CA SER A 45 -7.25 -14.19 1.29
C SER A 45 -7.17 -13.30 0.03
N GLN A 46 -8.09 -12.36 -0.14
CA GLN A 46 -8.19 -11.47 -1.29
C GLN A 46 -7.37 -10.23 -0.97
N SER A 47 -6.65 -9.75 -1.98
CA SER A 47 -5.94 -8.48 -1.85
C SER A 47 -6.96 -7.36 -1.64
N VAL A 48 -6.73 -6.55 -0.61
CA VAL A 48 -7.53 -5.38 -0.23
C VAL A 48 -6.86 -4.14 -0.82
N LEU A 49 -7.63 -3.24 -1.42
CA LEU A 49 -7.10 -1.99 -1.95
C LEU A 49 -7.23 -0.91 -0.89
N TRP A 50 -6.10 -0.41 -0.39
CA TRP A 50 -6.08 0.57 0.70
C TRP A 50 -5.30 1.81 0.31
N CYS A 51 -5.88 3.00 0.50
CA CYS A 51 -5.28 4.25 0.05
C CYS A 51 -4.59 4.99 1.19
N ALA A 52 -3.39 5.50 0.92
CA ALA A 52 -2.60 6.28 1.85
C ALA A 52 -3.09 7.72 1.92
N SER A 53 -3.27 8.26 3.13
CA SER A 53 -3.79 9.60 3.31
C SER A 53 -2.86 10.67 2.77
N GLY A 54 -3.42 11.76 2.23
CA GLY A 54 -2.64 12.91 1.78
C GLY A 54 -1.70 12.61 0.61
N SER A 55 -1.93 11.51 -0.13
CA SER A 55 -1.08 11.13 -1.26
C SER A 55 -1.90 10.52 -2.41
N ARG A 56 -1.21 10.20 -3.51
CA ARG A 56 -1.72 9.34 -4.60
C ARG A 56 -1.29 7.89 -4.42
N THR A 57 -0.61 7.58 -3.32
CA THR A 57 -0.10 6.25 -3.02
C THR A 57 -1.23 5.37 -2.50
N TYR A 58 -1.25 4.12 -2.95
CA TYR A 58 -2.13 3.11 -2.39
C TYR A 58 -1.45 1.74 -2.45
N ILE A 59 -1.96 0.80 -1.67
CA ILE A 59 -1.47 -0.56 -1.61
C ILE A 59 -2.53 -1.56 -2.03
N LEU A 60 -2.08 -2.67 -2.62
CA LEU A 60 -2.84 -3.92 -2.67
C LEU A 60 -2.28 -4.85 -1.61
N LEU A 61 -2.97 -4.98 -0.48
CA LEU A 61 -2.50 -5.72 0.70
C LEU A 61 -3.14 -7.11 0.74
N THR A 62 -2.32 -8.15 0.84
CA THR A 62 -2.77 -9.53 1.01
C THR A 62 -2.42 -10.01 2.42
N PRO A 63 -3.40 -10.10 3.33
CA PRO A 63 -3.17 -10.58 4.69
C PRO A 63 -2.96 -12.09 4.69
N ALA A 64 -2.05 -12.59 5.54
CA ALA A 64 -1.69 -14.00 5.61
C ALA A 64 -2.05 -14.66 6.95
N VAL A 65 -1.35 -14.29 8.03
CA VAL A 65 -1.47 -14.96 9.34
C VAL A 65 -1.50 -13.90 10.44
N ALA A 66 -2.44 -14.00 11.38
CA ALA A 66 -2.49 -13.11 12.53
C ALA A 66 -1.24 -13.27 13.42
N ILE A 67 -0.70 -12.16 13.89
CA ILE A 67 0.50 -12.12 14.73
C ILE A 67 0.31 -11.11 15.86
N ALA A 68 1.20 -11.14 16.86
CA ALA A 68 1.07 -10.29 18.03
C ALA A 68 1.15 -8.80 17.64
N GLY A 69 0.07 -8.05 17.88
CA GLY A 69 -0.09 -6.69 17.35
C GLY A 69 1.01 -5.72 17.75
N HIS A 70 1.34 -5.67 19.04
CA HIS A 70 2.39 -4.79 19.56
C HIS A 70 3.73 -4.90 18.83
N ALA A 71 4.09 -6.10 18.35
CA ALA A 71 5.38 -6.33 17.70
C ALA A 71 5.41 -5.80 16.26
N ILE A 72 4.28 -5.87 15.54
CA ILE A 72 4.16 -5.31 14.19
C ILE A 72 3.94 -3.81 14.22
N GLU A 73 3.12 -3.34 15.15
CA GLU A 73 2.93 -1.91 15.40
C GLU A 73 4.29 -1.23 15.65
N SER A 74 5.07 -1.75 16.61
CA SER A 74 6.41 -1.21 16.89
C SER A 74 7.37 -1.30 15.69
N LEU A 75 7.24 -2.34 14.85
CA LEU A 75 8.04 -2.50 13.64
C LEU A 75 7.68 -1.44 12.59
N LEU A 76 6.39 -1.23 12.35
CA LEU A 76 5.89 -0.24 11.39
C LEU A 76 6.21 1.18 11.85
N ASP A 77 5.95 1.50 13.13
CA ASP A 77 6.25 2.81 13.71
C ASP A 77 7.74 3.14 13.60
N ALA A 78 8.62 2.23 14.03
CA ALA A 78 10.06 2.48 13.98
C ALA A 78 10.58 2.63 12.54
N ALA A 79 10.02 1.89 11.58
CA ALA A 79 10.40 2.01 10.18
C ALA A 79 9.89 3.31 9.55
N THR A 80 8.64 3.70 9.84
CA THR A 80 8.06 4.98 9.39
C THR A 80 8.81 6.16 9.98
N ASP A 81 9.12 6.14 11.28
CA ASP A 81 9.93 7.17 11.94
C ASP A 81 11.32 7.30 11.32
N HIS A 82 11.96 6.17 10.97
CA HIS A 82 13.24 6.20 10.27
C HIS A 82 13.14 6.85 8.89
N ILE A 83 12.09 6.52 8.13
CA ILE A 83 11.84 7.08 6.81
C ILE A 83 11.56 8.58 6.89
N ILE A 84 10.74 9.03 7.84
CA ILE A 84 10.44 10.45 8.06
C ILE A 84 11.74 11.22 8.33
N HIS A 85 12.55 10.76 9.30
CA HIS A 85 13.82 11.42 9.61
C HIS A 85 14.77 11.43 8.41
N LEU A 86 14.80 10.36 7.60
CA LEU A 86 15.61 10.31 6.39
C LEU A 86 15.15 11.36 5.38
N VAL A 87 13.85 11.41 5.08
CA VAL A 87 13.26 12.38 4.14
C VAL A 87 13.46 13.81 4.62
N GLU A 88 13.36 14.08 5.92
CA GLU A 88 13.64 15.40 6.49
C GLU A 88 15.12 15.79 6.36
N ALA A 89 16.03 14.83 6.54
CA ALA A 89 17.46 15.08 6.51
C ALA A 89 18.03 15.21 5.09
N VAL A 90 17.58 14.41 4.13
CA VAL A 90 18.16 14.33 2.77
C VAL A 90 17.18 14.60 1.64
N GLY A 91 15.89 14.81 1.94
CA GLY A 91 14.82 14.92 0.95
C GLY A 91 14.24 13.58 0.53
N ASP A 92 13.18 13.60 -0.28
CA ASP A 92 12.61 12.39 -0.84
C ASP A 92 13.48 11.86 -1.98
N THR A 93 14.25 10.81 -1.68
CA THR A 93 15.12 10.13 -2.65
C THR A 93 14.63 8.71 -2.93
N THR A 94 15.16 8.11 -3.99
CA THR A 94 14.95 6.68 -4.26
C THR A 94 15.46 5.83 -3.10
N VAL A 95 14.76 4.73 -2.82
CA VAL A 95 15.24 3.70 -1.89
C VAL A 95 16.60 3.19 -2.39
N THR A 96 17.61 3.28 -1.53
CA THR A 96 18.98 2.91 -1.86
C THR A 96 19.04 1.44 -2.30
N ASP A 97 19.76 1.17 -3.38
CA ASP A 97 19.86 -0.16 -4.02
C ASP A 97 18.51 -0.79 -4.43
N GLY A 98 17.43 -0.02 -4.42
CA GLY A 98 16.08 -0.47 -4.75
C GLY A 98 15.48 -1.44 -3.73
N VAL A 99 16.06 -1.57 -2.54
CA VAL A 99 15.59 -2.47 -1.47
C VAL A 99 15.66 -1.78 -0.12
N PHE A 100 14.53 -1.73 0.58
CA PHE A 100 14.44 -1.37 1.98
C PHE A 100 14.34 -2.64 2.82
N ASN A 101 15.16 -2.76 3.87
CA ASN A 101 15.17 -3.92 4.75
C ASN A 101 15.34 -3.48 6.20
N TRP A 102 14.33 -3.77 7.02
CA TRP A 102 14.24 -3.35 8.42
C TRP A 102 13.95 -4.56 9.32
N PRO A 103 15.00 -5.28 9.76
CA PRO A 103 14.86 -6.42 10.66
C PRO A 103 14.71 -5.96 12.12
N THR A 104 14.08 -6.80 12.94
CA THR A 104 13.97 -6.59 14.39
C THR A 104 14.55 -7.77 15.17
N ASN A 105 14.85 -7.56 16.45
CA ASN A 105 15.47 -8.57 17.31
C ASN A 105 14.60 -9.79 17.59
N ASN A 106 13.28 -9.69 17.37
CA ASN A 106 12.33 -10.79 17.59
C ASN A 106 12.10 -11.64 16.31
N GLY A 107 12.86 -11.38 15.25
CA GLY A 107 12.78 -12.12 13.99
C GLY A 107 11.73 -11.62 13.00
N LEU A 108 10.97 -10.57 13.33
CA LEU A 108 10.09 -9.91 12.37
C LEU A 108 10.90 -9.02 11.42
N VAL A 109 10.44 -8.92 10.19
CA VAL A 109 11.07 -8.08 9.18
C VAL A 109 10.03 -7.28 8.42
N LEU A 110 10.38 -6.03 8.14
CA LEU A 110 9.76 -5.26 7.07
C LEU A 110 10.75 -5.19 5.91
N LYS A 111 10.33 -5.65 4.74
CA LYS A 111 11.13 -5.56 3.52
C LYS A 111 10.28 -5.01 2.39
N ALA A 112 10.82 -4.05 1.64
CA ALA A 112 10.21 -3.53 0.43
C ALA A 112 11.25 -3.41 -0.69
N TRP A 113 10.82 -3.54 -1.95
CA TRP A 113 11.72 -3.48 -3.11
C TRP A 113 11.01 -2.89 -4.32
N ASN A 114 11.80 -2.40 -5.27
CA ASN A 114 11.34 -1.90 -6.57
C ASN A 114 10.57 -2.97 -7.35
N ALA A 115 9.49 -2.60 -8.02
CA ALA A 115 8.70 -3.48 -8.87
C ALA A 115 8.78 -3.04 -10.34
N ASN A 116 8.85 -4.00 -11.28
CA ASN A 116 8.67 -3.76 -12.72
C ASN A 116 9.54 -2.63 -13.31
N ASN A 117 10.81 -2.52 -12.89
CA ASN A 117 11.74 -1.44 -13.27
C ASN A 117 11.31 -0.02 -12.85
N HIS A 118 10.27 0.11 -12.05
CA HIS A 118 9.90 1.37 -11.42
C HIS A 118 10.65 1.54 -10.10
N GLN A 119 10.94 2.80 -9.76
CA GLN A 119 11.71 3.15 -8.58
C GLN A 119 10.77 3.53 -7.45
N LEU A 120 10.97 2.91 -6.30
CA LEU A 120 10.35 3.28 -5.04
C LEU A 120 11.14 4.45 -4.42
N THR A 121 10.46 5.49 -3.97
CA THR A 121 11.06 6.57 -3.16
C THR A 121 10.73 6.38 -1.68
N TYR A 122 11.50 7.02 -0.80
CA TYR A 122 11.26 6.95 0.64
C TYR A 122 9.91 7.57 1.03
N GLY A 123 9.50 8.67 0.39
CA GLY A 123 8.19 9.29 0.59
C GLY A 123 7.03 8.36 0.19
N VAL A 124 7.14 7.69 -0.95
CA VAL A 124 6.13 6.71 -1.38
C VAL A 124 6.12 5.47 -0.48
N LEU A 125 7.29 5.00 -0.05
CA LEU A 125 7.38 3.91 0.92
C LEU A 125 6.72 4.30 2.25
N GLY A 126 7.00 5.49 2.79
CA GLY A 126 6.37 6.00 4.01
C GLY A 126 4.85 6.03 3.91
N ALA A 127 4.31 6.60 2.83
CA ALA A 127 2.87 6.59 2.58
C ALA A 127 2.28 5.17 2.47
N ALA A 128 3.01 4.23 1.86
CA ALA A 128 2.59 2.83 1.79
C ALA A 128 2.57 2.16 3.18
N LEU A 129 3.55 2.42 4.03
CA LEU A 129 3.58 1.89 5.40
C LEU A 129 2.46 2.47 6.26
N ASP A 130 2.15 3.76 6.09
CA ASP A 130 0.98 4.38 6.74
C ASP A 130 -0.32 3.69 6.33
N ALA A 131 -0.49 3.35 5.04
CA ALA A 131 -1.64 2.58 4.57
C ALA A 131 -1.68 1.16 5.14
N VAL A 132 -0.53 0.49 5.29
CA VAL A 132 -0.45 -0.84 5.93
C VAL A 132 -0.86 -0.73 7.41
N ALA A 133 -0.33 0.25 8.13
CA ALA A 133 -0.63 0.47 9.53
C ALA A 133 -2.10 0.82 9.75
N ASP A 134 -2.68 1.70 8.93
CA ASP A 134 -4.10 2.07 8.97
C ASP A 134 -5.01 0.84 8.75
N TYR A 135 -4.70 0.01 7.76
CA TYR A 135 -5.40 -1.26 7.54
C TYR A 135 -5.33 -2.18 8.77
N MET A 136 -4.15 -2.37 9.36
CA MET A 136 -3.96 -3.26 10.51
C MET A 136 -4.58 -2.72 11.79
N ASN A 137 -4.60 -1.40 11.98
CA ASN A 137 -5.33 -0.76 13.08
C ASN A 137 -6.83 -1.02 12.97
N PHE A 138 -7.36 -1.08 11.75
CA PHE A 138 -8.79 -1.33 11.53
C PHE A 138 -9.16 -2.83 11.60
N HIS A 139 -8.31 -3.72 11.07
CA HIS A 139 -8.63 -5.14 10.90
C HIS A 139 -7.87 -6.11 11.82
N GLY A 140 -6.93 -5.60 12.61
CA GLY A 140 -6.00 -6.39 13.41
C GLY A 140 -4.68 -6.67 12.67
N PHE A 141 -3.63 -6.86 13.46
CA PHE A 141 -2.28 -7.05 12.97
C PHE A 141 -2.05 -8.47 12.44
N CYS A 142 -1.40 -8.55 11.29
CA CYS A 142 -1.10 -9.79 10.60
C CYS A 142 0.21 -9.71 9.83
N ARG A 143 0.78 -10.85 9.48
CA ARG A 143 1.76 -10.93 8.41
C ARG A 143 1.07 -10.61 7.10
N ALA A 144 1.66 -9.76 6.28
CA ALA A 144 1.08 -9.37 5.00
C ALA A 144 2.14 -9.20 3.92
N THR A 145 1.75 -9.41 2.68
CA THR A 145 2.48 -8.91 1.50
C THR A 145 1.69 -7.78 0.90
N PHE A 146 2.35 -6.81 0.28
CA PHE A 146 1.67 -5.70 -0.35
C PHE A 146 2.37 -5.26 -1.64
N ALA A 147 1.60 -4.82 -2.62
CA ALA A 147 2.11 -4.09 -3.78
C ALA A 147 1.87 -2.59 -3.56
N VAL A 148 2.84 -1.76 -3.93
CA VAL A 148 2.80 -0.30 -3.76
C VAL A 148 2.60 0.36 -5.10
N PHE A 149 1.57 1.21 -5.18
CA PHE A 149 1.25 2.02 -6.35
C PHE A 149 1.37 3.49 -6.01
N ASP A 150 1.94 4.27 -6.94
CA ASP A 150 1.86 5.73 -6.93
C ASP A 150 1.15 6.20 -8.21
N GLY A 151 -0.04 6.76 -8.05
CA GLY A 151 -0.92 7.05 -9.18
C GLY A 151 -1.28 5.77 -9.93
N ALA A 152 -0.97 5.68 -11.23
CA ALA A 152 -1.31 4.51 -12.04
C ALA A 152 -0.19 3.44 -12.08
N ASN A 153 0.96 3.70 -11.44
CA ASN A 153 2.15 2.88 -11.60
C ASN A 153 2.42 2.06 -10.34
N GLN A 154 2.58 0.75 -10.48
CA GLN A 154 3.18 -0.06 -9.42
C GLN A 154 4.66 0.29 -9.33
N VAL A 155 5.11 0.79 -8.18
CA VAL A 155 6.51 1.22 -7.97
C VAL A 155 7.27 0.30 -7.03
N GLY A 156 6.57 -0.51 -6.24
CA GLY A 156 7.22 -1.44 -5.32
C GLY A 156 6.33 -2.60 -4.88
N GLU A 157 6.96 -3.48 -4.11
CA GLU A 157 6.36 -4.60 -3.40
C GLU A 157 6.98 -4.69 -2.01
N GLY A 158 6.30 -5.36 -1.09
CA GLY A 158 6.84 -5.58 0.23
C GLY A 158 6.18 -6.71 1.00
N VAL A 159 6.81 -7.03 2.12
CA VAL A 159 6.35 -7.99 3.12
C VAL A 159 6.59 -7.42 4.50
N VAL A 160 5.66 -7.68 5.41
CA VAL A 160 5.76 -7.35 6.82
C VAL A 160 5.37 -8.57 7.66
N GLY A 161 6.19 -8.86 8.66
CA GLY A 161 5.94 -9.85 9.73
C GLY A 161 6.81 -11.08 9.66
#